data_AF-A0A1G1CI92-F1
#
_entry.id   AF-A0A1G1CI92-F1
#
_cell.length_a   1.000
_cell.length_b   1.000
_cell.length_c   1.000
_cell.angle_alpha   90.00
_cell.angle_beta   90.00
_cell.angle_gamma   90.00
#
_symmetry.space_group_name_H-M   'P 1'
#
loop_
_entity.id
_entity.type
_entity.pdbx_description
1 polymer ?
#
loop_
_entity_poly.entity_id
_entity_poly.type
_entity_poly.pdbx_seq_one_letter_code
_entity_poly.pdbx_strand_id
1 'polypeptide(L)'
;MTLTTLLATDFTKLTPQNLDQFRRLWSKRLGTTPKNSHILAAYTHLLKEGAIGPNAQLENSLRTRKVRSMSGVTPFAVMTKPFTCPGQCTFCPLEVNMPKSYLSDEPAGQRAQKVNFDPYLQVKSRLEQLEATGHHTDKLELIVIGGTFSAYPDSYKRQFFLEMYNAVNDLKSKTLAEAQNFNETAKRRIVSLSIETRPDWITAAEIRLLRELGVTKLQIGVQALDGKILKRVKRGHSIRPIAIATRMLKDSGFKICYHFMPNLPGSNPEKDVEMAKLMYIDPRFKPDFVKIYPTQVIPKTPLYREWLAGKFVTYNDKTLKTVLKQIKLVTPPWCRIDRLVRDISKKWVAGGTKATNMRQVIQNELLREGKRCQCIRCREIKHSPFEAKPLFIKRLIKTVGGQELFLSFEKGDKLYSLLRLRLPLRKKHLIFPELNRAALIREIHTFGTVTRLDRRDKEKTQDQGLGKRLLNRAEAMAKRTGYKKVAVISAIGTRNYYRKLGYQLEGLYMTKSL
;
A
#
# COMPACT_ATOMS: atom_id res chain seq x y z
N MET A 1 38.59 -10.82 18.29
CA MET A 1 38.30 -9.39 18.05
C MET A 1 36.89 -9.27 17.49
N THR A 2 36.02 -8.38 18.00
CA THR A 2 34.62 -8.29 17.53
C THR A 2 34.46 -7.25 16.41
N LEU A 3 33.38 -7.34 15.63
CA LEU A 3 33.06 -6.32 14.63
C LEU A 3 32.86 -4.93 15.27
N THR A 4 32.30 -4.88 16.48
CA THR A 4 32.13 -3.65 17.26
C THR A 4 33.47 -3.00 17.58
N THR A 5 34.45 -3.78 18.05
CA THR A 5 35.81 -3.28 18.34
C THR A 5 36.49 -2.76 17.06
N LEU A 6 36.41 -3.53 15.98
CA LEU A 6 37.00 -3.14 14.69
C LEU A 6 36.39 -1.86 14.13
N LEU A 7 35.05 -1.76 14.18
CA LEU A 7 34.32 -0.60 13.72
C LEU A 7 34.65 0.64 14.55
N ALA A 8 34.78 0.51 15.87
CA ALA A 8 35.14 1.63 16.75
C ALA A 8 36.54 2.17 16.41
N THR A 9 37.53 1.30 16.20
CA THR A 9 38.90 1.69 15.85
C THR A 9 38.96 2.38 14.48
N ASP A 10 38.21 1.87 13.51
CA ASP A 10 38.27 2.34 12.13
C ASP A 10 37.28 3.47 11.81
N PHE A 11 36.42 3.86 12.75
CA PHE A 11 35.25 4.70 12.50
C PHE A 11 35.57 6.04 11.82
N THR A 12 36.62 6.73 12.30
CA THR A 12 37.02 8.05 11.79
C THR A 12 37.52 8.00 10.35
N LYS A 13 37.94 6.82 9.87
CA LYS A 13 38.45 6.58 8.52
C LYS A 13 37.37 6.05 7.58
N LEU A 14 36.20 5.69 8.11
CA LEU A 14 35.17 4.99 7.36
C LEU A 14 34.31 5.97 6.54
N THR A 15 34.23 5.72 5.23
CA THR A 15 33.38 6.46 4.29
C THR A 15 32.55 5.48 3.46
N PRO A 16 31.42 5.92 2.85
CA PRO A 16 30.67 5.08 1.92
C PRO A 16 31.53 4.50 0.78
N GLN A 17 32.55 5.23 0.33
CA GLN A 17 33.42 4.87 -0.79
C GLN A 17 34.43 3.78 -0.42
N ASN A 18 34.94 3.78 0.81
CA ASN A 18 35.95 2.81 1.26
C ASN A 18 35.38 1.66 2.11
N LEU A 19 34.07 1.63 2.34
CA LEU A 19 33.41 0.61 3.17
C LEU A 19 33.72 -0.83 2.72
N ASP A 20 33.79 -1.09 1.43
CA ASP A 20 34.09 -2.43 0.91
C ASP A 20 35.57 -2.83 1.08
N GLN A 21 36.47 -1.86 1.21
CA GLN A 21 37.86 -2.11 1.60
C GLN A 21 37.92 -2.53 3.07
N PHE A 22 37.24 -1.79 3.95
CA PHE A 22 37.16 -2.13 5.38
C PHE A 22 36.47 -3.46 5.63
N ARG A 23 35.43 -3.82 4.85
CA ARG A 23 34.85 -5.18 4.91
C ARG A 23 35.87 -6.28 4.68
N ARG A 24 36.76 -6.12 3.69
CA ARG A 24 37.80 -7.12 3.40
C ARG A 24 38.79 -7.21 4.55
N LEU A 25 39.18 -6.08 5.13
CA LEU A 25 40.07 -6.03 6.31
C LEU A 25 39.43 -6.71 7.53
N TRP A 26 38.18 -6.37 7.85
CA TRP A 26 37.44 -6.99 8.93
C TRP A 26 37.20 -8.48 8.69
N SER A 27 36.94 -8.89 7.44
CA SER A 27 36.76 -10.30 7.08
C SER A 27 37.98 -11.16 7.43
N LYS A 28 39.20 -10.63 7.26
CA LYS A 28 40.43 -11.35 7.63
C LYS A 28 40.52 -11.59 9.14
N ARG A 29 40.01 -10.65 9.95
CA ARG A 29 40.05 -10.71 11.42
C ARG A 29 38.87 -11.45 12.04
N LEU A 30 37.72 -11.47 11.34
CA LEU A 30 36.47 -12.09 11.81
C LEU A 30 36.25 -13.50 11.25
N GLY A 31 37.02 -13.93 10.26
CA GLY A 31 36.82 -15.19 9.54
C GLY A 31 35.59 -15.20 8.61
N THR A 32 34.86 -14.09 8.51
CA THR A 32 33.66 -13.95 7.68
C THR A 32 33.43 -12.50 7.28
N THR A 33 32.92 -12.27 6.06
CA THR A 33 32.67 -10.93 5.56
C THR A 33 31.42 -10.33 6.21
N PRO A 34 31.54 -9.20 6.95
CA PRO A 34 30.40 -8.63 7.65
C PRO A 34 29.39 -8.02 6.67
N LYS A 35 28.14 -8.46 6.80
CA LYS A 35 27.01 -7.90 6.05
C LYS A 35 26.71 -6.48 6.53
N ASN A 36 26.09 -5.68 5.67
CA ASN A 36 25.60 -4.34 6.01
C ASN A 36 24.79 -4.30 7.32
N SER A 37 23.92 -5.29 7.56
CA SER A 37 23.13 -5.40 8.79
C SER A 37 24.01 -5.59 10.03
N HIS A 38 25.10 -6.35 9.94
CA HIS A 38 26.03 -6.56 11.06
C HIS A 38 26.79 -5.28 11.38
N ILE A 39 27.29 -4.59 10.34
CA ILE A 39 28.00 -3.31 10.49
C ILE A 39 27.06 -2.26 11.09
N LEU A 40 25.81 -2.21 10.62
CA LEU A 40 24.82 -1.28 11.14
C LEU A 40 24.43 -1.58 12.61
N ALA A 41 24.33 -2.85 12.99
CA ALA A 41 24.08 -3.24 14.38
C ALA A 41 25.23 -2.80 15.30
N ALA A 42 26.48 -3.06 14.91
CA ALA A 42 27.67 -2.60 15.62
C ALA A 42 27.73 -1.06 15.71
N TYR A 43 27.43 -0.38 14.60
CA TYR A 43 27.35 1.08 14.54
C TYR A 43 26.31 1.64 15.52
N THR A 44 25.11 1.06 15.53
CA THR A 44 24.01 1.48 16.41
C THR A 44 24.34 1.24 17.88
N HIS A 45 25.07 0.17 18.19
CA HIS A 45 25.56 -0.11 19.54
C HIS A 45 26.54 0.97 20.02
N LEU A 46 27.58 1.24 19.23
CA LEU A 46 28.58 2.26 19.55
C LEU A 46 27.99 3.66 19.68
N LEU A 47 26.97 4.00 18.88
CA LEU A 47 26.22 5.25 19.02
C LEU A 47 25.48 5.35 20.35
N LYS A 48 24.88 4.25 20.82
CA LYS A 48 24.17 4.25 22.12
C LYS A 48 25.13 4.37 23.30
N GLU A 49 26.31 3.80 23.17
CA GLU A 49 27.38 3.88 24.18
C GLU A 49 28.14 5.22 24.16
N GLY A 50 27.88 6.08 23.16
CA GLY A 50 28.60 7.34 23.00
C GLY A 50 30.04 7.19 22.51
N ALA A 51 30.45 5.98 22.10
CA ALA A 51 31.80 5.68 21.63
C ALA A 51 32.12 6.26 20.25
N ILE A 52 31.10 6.58 19.44
CA ILE A 52 31.23 7.20 18.12
C ILE A 52 30.15 8.27 17.89
N GLY A 53 30.41 9.20 16.96
CA GLY A 53 29.44 10.21 16.53
C GLY A 53 28.48 9.76 15.42
N PRO A 54 27.34 10.44 15.23
CA PRO A 54 26.42 10.17 14.12
C PRO A 54 27.06 10.49 12.75
N ASN A 55 26.91 9.58 11.78
CA ASN A 55 27.40 9.71 10.41
C ASN A 55 26.29 9.31 9.43
N ALA A 56 25.54 10.30 8.96
CA ALA A 56 24.38 10.10 8.10
C ALA A 56 24.74 9.48 6.73
N GLN A 57 25.93 9.75 6.21
CA GLN A 57 26.36 9.21 4.91
C GLN A 57 26.60 7.71 5.00
N LEU A 58 27.27 7.27 6.07
CA LEU A 58 27.51 5.86 6.36
C LEU A 58 26.22 5.10 6.68
N GLU A 59 25.32 5.66 7.51
CA GLU A 59 24.02 5.04 7.78
C GLU A 59 23.23 4.80 6.48
N ASN A 60 23.24 5.77 5.57
CA ASN A 60 22.52 5.67 4.31
C ASN A 60 23.13 4.64 3.35
N SER A 61 24.45 4.44 3.37
CA SER A 61 25.12 3.42 2.55
C SER A 61 24.95 2.01 3.11
N LEU A 62 24.88 1.87 4.44
CA LEU A 62 24.66 0.59 5.13
C LEU A 62 23.21 0.10 5.04
N ARG A 63 22.23 0.98 4.85
CA ARG A 63 20.83 0.57 4.66
C ARG A 63 20.67 -0.27 3.39
N THR A 64 20.39 -1.57 3.57
CA THR A 64 20.20 -2.51 2.45
C THR A 64 18.88 -2.20 1.73
N ARG A 65 19.00 -1.61 0.53
CA ARG A 65 17.92 -1.11 -0.34
C ARG A 65 17.35 0.22 0.16
N LYS A 66 17.32 1.23 -0.72
CA LYS A 66 16.65 2.52 -0.45
C LYS A 66 15.20 2.27 -0.03
N VAL A 67 14.74 2.93 1.03
CA VAL A 67 13.36 2.81 1.53
C VAL A 67 12.40 3.07 0.36
N ARG A 68 11.55 2.10 0.02
CA ARG A 68 10.57 2.22 -1.09
C ARG A 68 9.49 3.28 -0.82
N SER A 69 9.46 3.81 0.39
CA SER A 69 8.48 4.74 0.93
C SER A 69 9.20 5.93 1.57
N MET A 70 9.08 7.10 0.94
CA MET A 70 9.71 8.34 1.42
C MET A 70 8.96 8.99 2.59
N SER A 71 7.71 8.59 2.82
CA SER A 71 6.84 9.15 3.85
C SER A 71 7.16 8.67 5.28
N GLY A 72 8.33 8.03 5.49
CA GLY A 72 8.69 7.39 6.76
C GLY A 72 7.76 6.24 7.16
N VAL A 73 6.80 5.87 6.31
CA VAL A 73 5.89 4.74 6.55
C VAL A 73 6.51 3.48 6.01
N THR A 74 6.57 2.43 6.81
CA THR A 74 7.15 1.14 6.40
C THR A 74 6.06 0.15 6.03
N PRO A 75 5.87 -0.13 4.73
CA PRO A 75 4.89 -1.10 4.30
C PRO A 75 5.43 -2.53 4.37
N PHE A 76 4.63 -3.44 4.92
CA PHE A 76 4.86 -4.87 4.73
C PHE A 76 3.58 -5.67 4.77
N ALA A 77 3.64 -6.87 4.19
CA ALA A 77 2.50 -7.75 4.10
C ALA A 77 2.51 -8.81 5.19
N VAL A 78 1.33 -9.13 5.71
CA VAL A 78 1.05 -10.21 6.66
C VAL A 78 0.07 -11.15 5.97
N MET A 79 0.37 -12.45 5.94
CA MET A 79 -0.41 -13.42 5.18
C MET A 79 -1.36 -14.19 6.10
N THR A 80 -2.60 -14.38 5.66
CA THR A 80 -3.57 -15.24 6.36
C THR A 80 -3.23 -16.72 6.20
N LYS A 81 -3.78 -17.56 7.08
CA LYS A 81 -3.66 -19.02 6.94
C LYS A 81 -4.30 -19.52 5.64
N PRO A 82 -3.86 -20.65 5.08
CA PRO A 82 -4.57 -21.32 3.99
C PRO A 82 -6.03 -21.55 4.38
N PHE A 83 -6.94 -21.18 3.48
CA PHE A 83 -8.37 -21.33 3.69
C PHE A 83 -9.10 -21.39 2.34
N THR A 84 -10.27 -22.00 2.35
CA THR A 84 -11.07 -22.19 1.14
C THR A 84 -11.47 -20.84 0.56
N CYS A 85 -11.04 -20.60 -0.69
CA CYS A 85 -11.48 -19.43 -1.44
C CYS A 85 -12.66 -19.83 -2.35
N PRO A 86 -13.78 -19.10 -2.31
CA PRO A 86 -14.98 -19.42 -3.10
C PRO A 86 -14.81 -19.15 -4.61
N GLY A 87 -13.63 -18.68 -5.05
CA GLY A 87 -13.36 -18.40 -6.47
C GLY A 87 -12.88 -19.63 -7.20
N GLN A 88 -13.29 -19.81 -8.45
CA GLN A 88 -12.83 -20.90 -9.33
C GLN A 88 -11.99 -20.36 -10.51
N CYS A 89 -11.35 -19.20 -10.31
CA CYS A 89 -10.63 -18.48 -11.36
C CYS A 89 -9.62 -19.37 -12.10
N THR A 90 -9.66 -19.36 -13.43
CA THR A 90 -8.83 -20.24 -14.27
C THR A 90 -7.32 -19.94 -14.18
N PHE A 91 -6.95 -18.71 -13.79
CA PHE A 91 -5.57 -18.23 -13.73
C PHE A 91 -4.96 -18.22 -12.32
N CYS A 92 -5.76 -18.45 -11.27
CA CYS A 92 -5.25 -18.38 -9.89
C CYS A 92 -4.44 -19.64 -9.57
N PRO A 93 -3.16 -19.53 -9.16
CA PRO A 93 -2.44 -20.69 -8.67
C PRO A 93 -3.07 -21.23 -7.38
N LEU A 94 -2.95 -22.54 -7.23
CA LEU A 94 -3.31 -23.27 -6.03
C LEU A 94 -2.13 -24.16 -5.65
N GLU A 95 -1.45 -23.77 -4.58
CA GLU A 95 -0.39 -24.57 -3.97
C GLU A 95 -0.91 -25.09 -2.63
N VAL A 96 -0.61 -26.35 -2.32
CA VAL A 96 -1.02 -26.98 -1.06
C VAL A 96 -0.41 -26.18 0.11
N ASN A 97 -1.17 -26.01 1.18
CA ASN A 97 -0.76 -25.23 2.36
C ASN A 97 -0.42 -23.75 2.08
N MET A 98 -0.95 -23.18 0.98
CA MET A 98 -0.87 -21.75 0.70
C MET A 98 -2.27 -21.16 0.47
N PRO A 99 -2.52 -19.91 0.87
CA PRO A 99 -3.71 -19.19 0.45
C PRO A 99 -3.79 -19.11 -1.07
N LYS A 100 -5.01 -19.23 -1.62
CA LYS A 100 -5.24 -19.15 -3.06
C LYS A 100 -4.59 -17.91 -3.67
N SER A 101 -3.99 -18.06 -4.86
CA SER A 101 -3.25 -17.03 -5.58
C SER A 101 -1.86 -16.67 -5.04
N TYR A 102 -1.38 -17.28 -3.95
CA TYR A 102 -0.03 -17.09 -3.43
C TYR A 102 0.79 -18.37 -3.59
N LEU A 103 2.09 -18.18 -3.71
CA LEU A 103 3.07 -19.25 -3.90
C LEU A 103 4.07 -19.22 -2.74
N SER A 104 4.51 -20.39 -2.31
CA SER A 104 5.38 -20.57 -1.14
C SER A 104 6.71 -19.84 -1.26
N ASP A 105 7.22 -19.69 -2.47
CA ASP A 105 8.52 -19.08 -2.74
C ASP A 105 8.48 -17.55 -2.86
N GLU A 106 7.29 -16.94 -2.83
CA GLU A 106 7.19 -15.48 -2.75
C GLU A 106 7.72 -15.01 -1.38
N PRO A 107 8.44 -13.87 -1.28
CA PRO A 107 9.07 -13.46 -0.03
C PRO A 107 8.12 -13.37 1.17
N ALA A 108 6.85 -12.98 0.94
CA ALA A 108 5.85 -12.95 2.01
C ALA A 108 5.32 -14.35 2.35
N GLY A 109 5.14 -15.23 1.34
CA GLY A 109 4.75 -16.62 1.54
C GLY A 109 5.80 -17.41 2.33
N GLN A 110 7.08 -17.29 1.95
CA GLN A 110 8.18 -17.93 2.67
C GLN A 110 8.23 -17.54 4.14
N ARG A 111 8.04 -16.25 4.44
CA ARG A 111 8.01 -15.76 5.84
C ARG A 111 6.82 -16.30 6.60
N ALA A 112 5.64 -16.33 5.97
CA ALA A 112 4.42 -16.81 6.62
C ALA A 112 4.50 -18.31 6.93
N GLN A 113 4.96 -19.13 5.98
CA GLN A 113 5.10 -20.57 6.18
C GLN A 113 6.05 -20.93 7.32
N LYS A 114 7.18 -20.23 7.46
CA LYS A 114 8.16 -20.48 8.55
C LYS A 114 7.57 -20.37 9.95
N VAL A 115 6.48 -19.62 10.10
CA VAL A 115 5.80 -19.40 11.38
C VAL A 115 4.35 -19.90 11.32
N ASN A 116 4.04 -20.85 10.45
CA ASN A 116 2.72 -21.46 10.30
C ASN A 116 1.57 -20.45 10.16
N PHE A 117 1.82 -19.35 9.46
CA PHE A 117 0.87 -18.25 9.25
C PHE A 117 0.39 -17.58 10.54
N ASP A 118 1.13 -17.70 11.63
CA ASP A 118 0.85 -17.00 12.88
C ASP A 118 0.99 -15.47 12.68
N PRO A 119 -0.05 -14.68 12.93
CA PRO A 119 -0.03 -13.23 12.72
C PRO A 119 1.00 -12.52 13.61
N TYR A 120 1.14 -12.94 14.86
CA TYR A 120 2.05 -12.31 15.82
C TYR A 120 3.51 -12.50 15.38
N LEU A 121 3.90 -13.74 15.12
CA LEU A 121 5.26 -14.10 14.71
C LEU A 121 5.63 -13.54 13.33
N GLN A 122 4.68 -13.45 12.39
CA GLN A 122 4.90 -12.80 11.10
C GLN A 122 5.24 -11.31 11.26
N VAL A 123 4.50 -10.60 12.11
CA VAL A 123 4.74 -9.18 12.37
C VAL A 123 6.05 -8.99 13.14
N LYS A 124 6.24 -9.72 14.24
CA LYS A 124 7.43 -9.62 15.10
C LYS A 124 8.72 -9.85 14.29
N SER A 125 8.81 -10.99 13.59
CA SER A 125 10.00 -11.30 12.78
C SER A 125 10.26 -10.27 11.68
N ARG A 126 9.20 -9.68 11.10
CA ARG A 126 9.35 -8.65 10.08
C ARG A 126 9.82 -7.32 10.66
N LEU A 127 9.35 -6.94 11.84
CA LEU A 127 9.82 -5.74 12.55
C LEU A 127 11.29 -5.89 12.92
N GLU A 128 11.70 -7.01 13.51
CA GLU A 128 13.09 -7.31 13.85
C GLU A 128 14.00 -7.25 12.61
N GLN A 129 13.57 -7.84 11.48
CA GLN A 129 14.31 -7.78 10.22
C GLN A 129 14.45 -6.34 9.69
N LEU A 130 13.40 -5.52 9.79
CA LEU A 130 13.42 -4.14 9.33
C LEU A 130 14.35 -3.29 10.19
N GLU A 131 14.29 -3.45 11.51
CA GLU A 131 15.15 -2.75 12.47
C GLU A 131 16.62 -3.14 12.29
N ALA A 132 16.91 -4.45 12.14
CA ALA A 132 18.26 -4.95 11.86
C ALA A 132 18.84 -4.48 10.52
N THR A 133 18.01 -3.96 9.60
CA THR A 133 18.44 -3.41 8.31
C THR A 133 18.37 -1.88 8.26
N GLY A 134 18.09 -1.21 9.38
CA GLY A 134 18.06 0.24 9.49
C GLY A 134 16.80 0.90 8.95
N HIS A 135 15.72 0.14 8.79
CA HIS A 135 14.43 0.69 8.39
C HIS A 135 13.68 1.22 9.61
N HIS A 136 12.96 2.33 9.43
CA HIS A 136 12.11 2.89 10.47
C HIS A 136 10.87 2.03 10.68
N THR A 137 10.45 1.85 11.93
CA THR A 137 9.28 1.02 12.31
C THR A 137 8.25 1.77 13.16
N ASP A 138 8.40 3.08 13.30
CA ASP A 138 7.48 3.95 14.06
C ASP A 138 6.11 4.08 13.38
N LYS A 139 6.07 4.10 12.04
CA LYS A 139 4.85 4.21 11.24
C LYS A 139 4.74 3.04 10.29
N LEU A 140 3.72 2.21 10.47
CA LEU A 140 3.54 0.96 9.72
C LEU A 140 2.34 1.04 8.77
N GLU A 141 2.54 0.57 7.54
CA GLU A 141 1.46 0.24 6.61
C GLU A 141 1.35 -1.29 6.51
N LEU A 142 0.31 -1.87 7.10
CA LEU A 142 0.10 -3.30 7.06
C LEU A 142 -0.83 -3.68 5.90
N ILE A 143 -0.42 -4.72 5.17
CA ILE A 143 -1.14 -5.24 4.01
C ILE A 143 -1.48 -6.71 4.29
N VAL A 144 -2.73 -6.97 4.68
CA VAL A 144 -3.22 -8.34 4.86
C VAL A 144 -3.48 -8.93 3.48
N ILE A 145 -2.71 -9.97 3.15
CA ILE A 145 -2.74 -10.67 1.87
C ILE A 145 -3.15 -12.13 2.06
N GLY A 146 -3.73 -12.73 1.03
CA GLY A 146 -4.24 -14.09 1.07
C GLY A 146 -5.37 -14.29 0.07
N GLY A 147 -6.22 -15.30 0.29
CA GLY A 147 -7.35 -15.59 -0.60
C GLY A 147 -8.45 -14.52 -0.55
N THR A 148 -9.68 -14.94 -0.27
CA THR A 148 -10.77 -13.98 -0.05
C THR A 148 -10.89 -13.72 1.45
N PHE A 149 -10.25 -12.66 1.98
CA PHE A 149 -10.25 -12.39 3.42
C PHE A 149 -11.67 -12.38 4.03
N SER A 150 -12.62 -11.79 3.31
CA SER A 150 -14.02 -11.71 3.74
C SER A 150 -14.74 -13.07 3.86
N ALA A 151 -14.19 -14.13 3.27
CA ALA A 151 -14.74 -15.49 3.35
C ALA A 151 -14.28 -16.26 4.59
N TYR A 152 -13.30 -15.76 5.35
CA TYR A 152 -12.87 -16.40 6.58
C TYR A 152 -13.95 -16.25 7.68
N PRO A 153 -13.98 -17.12 8.71
CA PRO A 153 -14.85 -16.92 9.86
C PRO A 153 -14.51 -15.62 10.61
N ASP A 154 -15.53 -14.92 11.11
CA ASP A 154 -15.35 -13.64 11.80
C ASP A 154 -14.49 -13.76 13.07
N SER A 155 -14.60 -14.87 13.79
CA SER A 155 -13.74 -15.18 14.95
C SER A 155 -12.25 -15.21 14.56
N TYR A 156 -11.92 -15.86 13.44
CA TYR A 156 -10.57 -15.86 12.90
C TYR A 156 -10.11 -14.47 12.50
N LYS A 157 -10.95 -13.68 11.80
CA LYS A 157 -10.60 -12.30 11.40
C LYS A 157 -10.27 -11.44 12.61
N ARG A 158 -11.09 -11.51 13.68
CA ARG A 158 -10.88 -10.74 14.92
C ARG A 158 -9.61 -11.18 15.64
N GLN A 159 -9.40 -12.49 15.81
CA GLN A 159 -8.20 -13.02 16.46
C GLN A 159 -6.92 -12.67 15.67
N PHE A 160 -6.97 -12.78 14.35
CA PHE A 160 -5.83 -12.44 13.49
C PHE A 160 -5.38 -10.99 13.67
N PHE A 161 -6.34 -10.06 13.75
CA PHE A 161 -6.03 -8.65 13.95
C PHE A 161 -5.60 -8.35 15.38
N LEU A 162 -6.19 -8.99 16.40
CA LEU A 162 -5.74 -8.86 17.78
C LEU A 162 -4.25 -9.18 17.90
N GLU A 163 -3.84 -10.35 17.39
CA GLU A 163 -2.44 -10.77 17.45
C GLU A 163 -1.51 -9.89 16.61
N MET A 164 -2.00 -9.39 15.46
CA MET A 164 -1.25 -8.42 14.66
C MET A 164 -1.03 -7.10 15.42
N TYR A 165 -2.04 -6.57 16.12
CA TYR A 165 -1.88 -5.40 16.99
C TYR A 165 -0.95 -5.69 18.17
N ASN A 166 -1.11 -6.83 18.85
CA ASN A 166 -0.26 -7.24 19.96
C ASN A 166 1.22 -7.28 19.55
N ALA A 167 1.54 -7.82 18.38
CA ALA A 167 2.92 -7.87 17.87
C ALA A 167 3.49 -6.49 17.51
N VAL A 168 2.66 -5.57 16.98
CA VAL A 168 3.12 -4.19 16.74
C VAL A 168 3.35 -3.46 18.07
N ASN A 169 2.45 -3.66 19.01
CA ASN A 169 2.48 -3.02 20.33
C ASN A 169 3.57 -3.58 21.24
N ASP A 170 4.05 -4.80 20.96
CA ASP A 170 4.89 -5.60 21.86
C ASP A 170 4.22 -5.78 23.23
N LEU A 171 2.90 -6.00 23.21
CA LEU A 171 2.03 -6.09 24.39
C LEU A 171 0.91 -7.08 24.11
N LYS A 172 0.64 -7.97 25.07
CA LYS A 172 -0.50 -8.90 25.00
C LYS A 172 -1.76 -8.25 25.56
N SER A 173 -2.75 -8.01 24.69
CA SER A 173 -4.05 -7.45 25.05
C SER A 173 -5.11 -8.56 25.15
N LYS A 174 -6.15 -8.37 25.97
CA LYS A 174 -7.26 -9.35 26.07
C LYS A 174 -8.25 -9.20 24.94
N THR A 175 -8.45 -7.96 24.46
CA THR A 175 -9.40 -7.65 23.40
C THR A 175 -8.75 -6.85 22.27
N LEU A 176 -9.35 -6.93 21.07
CA LEU A 176 -8.92 -6.12 19.93
C LEU A 176 -9.03 -4.61 20.23
N ALA A 177 -10.07 -4.19 20.96
CA ALA A 177 -10.28 -2.79 21.31
C ALA A 177 -9.15 -2.26 22.22
N GLU A 178 -8.73 -3.03 23.23
CA GLU A 178 -7.58 -2.69 24.07
C GLU A 178 -6.30 -2.55 23.24
N ALA A 179 -6.03 -3.53 22.36
CA ALA A 179 -4.84 -3.51 21.51
C ALA A 179 -4.83 -2.29 20.57
N GLN A 180 -6.00 -1.92 20.02
CA GLN A 180 -6.15 -0.73 19.19
C GLN A 180 -5.94 0.56 20.01
N ASN A 181 -6.56 0.68 21.18
CA ASN A 181 -6.44 1.86 22.04
C ASN A 181 -4.97 2.11 22.43
N PHE A 182 -4.22 1.06 22.79
CA PHE A 182 -2.79 1.18 23.05
C PHE A 182 -2.00 1.61 21.80
N ASN A 183 -2.35 1.08 20.63
CA ASN A 183 -1.65 1.40 19.38
C ASN A 183 -1.73 2.90 18.99
N GLU A 184 -2.72 3.64 19.50
CA GLU A 184 -2.87 5.08 19.19
C GLU A 184 -1.70 5.94 19.71
N THR A 185 -1.04 5.51 20.79
CA THR A 185 0.09 6.19 21.45
C THR A 185 1.37 5.37 21.45
N ALA A 186 1.32 4.10 21.05
CA ALA A 186 2.47 3.21 21.01
C ALA A 186 3.66 3.77 20.19
N LYS A 187 4.85 3.24 20.49
CA LYS A 187 6.11 3.52 19.77
C LYS A 187 6.01 3.18 18.28
N ARG A 188 5.35 2.05 17.97
CA ARG A 188 5.08 1.58 16.60
C ARG A 188 3.58 1.70 16.34
N ARG A 189 3.20 2.45 15.31
CA ARG A 189 1.79 2.79 15.04
C ARG A 189 1.34 2.28 13.69
N ILE A 190 0.18 1.65 13.63
CA ILE A 190 -0.45 1.26 12.36
C ILE A 190 -1.14 2.49 11.78
N VAL A 191 -0.50 3.11 10.78
CA VAL A 191 -0.97 4.35 10.14
C VAL A 191 -1.71 4.10 8.82
N SER A 192 -1.63 2.88 8.30
CA SER A 192 -2.41 2.41 7.16
C SER A 192 -2.62 0.91 7.29
N LEU A 193 -3.82 0.45 6.94
CA LEU A 193 -4.18 -0.95 7.03
C LEU A 193 -5.07 -1.29 5.83
N SER A 194 -4.62 -2.26 5.04
CA SER A 194 -5.33 -2.72 3.86
C SER A 194 -5.50 -4.22 3.82
N ILE A 195 -6.61 -4.67 3.25
CA ILE A 195 -6.90 -6.09 3.04
C ILE A 195 -7.28 -6.33 1.57
N GLU A 196 -7.08 -7.56 1.11
CA GLU A 196 -7.47 -8.01 -0.23
C GLU A 196 -8.75 -8.86 -0.14
N THR A 197 -9.74 -8.56 -0.98
CA THR A 197 -11.01 -9.31 -1.02
C THR A 197 -11.67 -9.26 -2.40
N ARG A 198 -12.77 -10.00 -2.56
CA ARG A 198 -13.59 -10.01 -3.76
C ARG A 198 -14.76 -9.02 -3.65
N PRO A 199 -15.20 -8.38 -4.75
CA PRO A 199 -16.29 -7.40 -4.71
C PRO A 199 -17.63 -8.01 -4.28
N ASP A 200 -17.89 -9.28 -4.59
CA ASP A 200 -19.11 -10.01 -4.25
C ASP A 200 -19.24 -10.38 -2.77
N TRP A 201 -18.18 -10.18 -1.97
CA TRP A 201 -18.19 -10.41 -0.52
C TRP A 201 -18.31 -9.12 0.29
N ILE A 202 -18.50 -7.98 -0.38
CA ILE A 202 -18.57 -6.67 0.27
C ILE A 202 -20.04 -6.35 0.56
N THR A 203 -20.49 -6.79 1.74
CA THR A 203 -21.81 -6.50 2.29
C THR A 203 -21.74 -5.36 3.32
N ALA A 204 -22.88 -4.83 3.76
CA ALA A 204 -22.88 -3.82 4.83
C ALA A 204 -22.29 -4.36 6.15
N ALA A 205 -22.57 -5.63 6.48
CA ALA A 205 -22.00 -6.29 7.65
C ALA A 205 -20.48 -6.45 7.55
N GLU A 206 -19.98 -6.90 6.40
CA GLU A 206 -18.54 -7.02 6.18
C GLU A 206 -17.84 -5.66 6.24
N ILE A 207 -18.45 -4.59 5.69
CA ILE A 207 -17.90 -3.24 5.80
C ILE A 207 -17.79 -2.78 7.27
N ARG A 208 -18.81 -3.05 8.10
CA ARG A 208 -18.77 -2.76 9.55
C ARG A 208 -17.61 -3.51 10.22
N LEU A 209 -17.53 -4.82 10.01
CA LEU A 209 -16.48 -5.65 10.56
C LEU A 209 -15.09 -5.16 10.15
N LEU A 210 -14.86 -4.92 8.86
CA LEU A 210 -13.58 -4.41 8.37
C LEU A 210 -13.22 -3.07 9.00
N ARG A 211 -14.19 -2.19 9.25
CA ARG A 211 -13.96 -0.92 9.93
C ARG A 211 -13.61 -1.12 11.40
N GLU A 212 -14.30 -2.03 12.11
CA GLU A 212 -13.98 -2.43 13.49
C GLU A 212 -12.56 -2.98 13.61
N LEU A 213 -12.10 -3.74 12.61
CA LEU A 213 -10.72 -4.24 12.52
C LEU A 213 -9.68 -3.13 12.28
N GLY A 214 -10.11 -1.88 12.04
CA GLY A 214 -9.24 -0.73 11.81
C GLY A 214 -8.82 -0.53 10.34
N VAL A 215 -9.40 -1.29 9.39
CA VAL A 215 -9.06 -1.22 7.96
C VAL A 215 -9.42 0.15 7.38
N THR A 216 -8.54 0.73 6.56
CA THR A 216 -8.77 2.04 5.91
C THR A 216 -8.72 1.98 4.38
N LYS A 217 -8.24 0.87 3.82
CA LYS A 217 -8.10 0.65 2.37
C LYS A 217 -8.52 -0.76 1.99
N LEU A 218 -9.35 -0.89 0.96
CA LEU A 218 -9.73 -2.17 0.38
C LEU A 218 -9.03 -2.36 -0.95
N GLN A 219 -8.55 -3.58 -1.18
CA GLN A 219 -8.04 -3.99 -2.48
C GLN A 219 -8.96 -5.05 -3.07
N ILE A 220 -9.59 -4.72 -4.19
CA ILE A 220 -10.68 -5.47 -4.77
C ILE A 220 -10.20 -6.18 -6.02
N GLY A 221 -10.37 -7.50 -6.05
CA GLY A 221 -10.08 -8.35 -7.20
C GLY A 221 -11.06 -8.14 -8.36
N VAL A 222 -11.01 -6.99 -9.04
CA VAL A 222 -11.85 -6.65 -10.20
C VAL A 222 -11.46 -7.49 -11.43
N GLN A 223 -10.15 -7.56 -11.69
CA GLN A 223 -9.49 -8.23 -12.80
C GLN A 223 -9.84 -7.65 -14.18
N ALA A 224 -11.11 -7.62 -14.57
CA ALA A 224 -11.58 -7.05 -15.83
C ALA A 224 -12.90 -6.29 -15.64
N LEU A 225 -13.14 -5.29 -16.49
CA LEU A 225 -14.43 -4.59 -16.59
C LEU A 225 -15.21 -5.03 -17.83
N ASP A 226 -15.19 -6.34 -18.12
CA ASP A 226 -15.94 -6.97 -19.20
C ASP A 226 -16.57 -8.28 -18.68
N GLY A 227 -17.90 -8.38 -18.77
CA GLY A 227 -18.66 -9.52 -18.26
C GLY A 227 -18.36 -10.85 -18.97
N LYS A 228 -18.06 -10.81 -20.28
CA LYS A 228 -17.70 -12.00 -21.06
C LYS A 228 -16.33 -12.52 -20.62
N ILE A 229 -15.35 -11.64 -20.39
CA ILE A 229 -14.03 -12.01 -19.86
C ILE A 229 -14.17 -12.61 -18.46
N LEU A 230 -14.91 -11.94 -17.55
CA LEU A 230 -15.12 -12.43 -16.19
C LEU A 230 -15.78 -13.81 -16.15
N LYS A 231 -16.73 -14.07 -17.05
CA LYS A 231 -17.35 -15.39 -17.23
C LYS A 231 -16.35 -16.42 -17.77
N ARG A 232 -15.58 -16.07 -18.80
CA ARG A 232 -14.59 -16.96 -19.44
C ARG A 232 -13.53 -17.46 -18.47
N VAL A 233 -13.08 -16.58 -17.56
CA VAL A 233 -12.07 -16.90 -16.56
C VAL A 233 -12.64 -17.45 -15.25
N LYS A 234 -13.95 -17.74 -15.21
CA LYS A 234 -14.67 -18.27 -14.03
C LYS A 234 -14.44 -17.42 -12.77
N ARG A 235 -14.49 -16.08 -12.91
CA ARG A 235 -14.22 -15.15 -11.81
C ARG A 235 -15.21 -15.30 -10.65
N GLY A 236 -16.46 -15.64 -10.97
CA GLY A 236 -17.54 -15.87 -10.01
C GLY A 236 -18.35 -14.62 -9.63
N HIS A 237 -18.17 -13.49 -10.33
CA HIS A 237 -19.03 -12.30 -10.20
C HIS A 237 -19.07 -11.52 -11.53
N SER A 238 -20.11 -10.69 -11.71
CA SER A 238 -20.22 -9.76 -12.84
C SER A 238 -19.63 -8.38 -12.50
N ILE A 239 -19.86 -7.40 -13.37
CA ILE A 239 -19.48 -6.00 -13.15
C ILE A 239 -20.36 -5.33 -12.07
N ARG A 240 -21.61 -5.80 -11.90
CA ARG A 240 -22.57 -5.21 -10.96
C ARG A 240 -22.07 -5.22 -9.50
N PRO A 241 -21.59 -6.35 -8.94
CA PRO A 241 -20.98 -6.35 -7.61
C PRO A 241 -19.81 -5.37 -7.45
N ILE A 242 -18.99 -5.16 -8.50
CA ILE A 242 -17.88 -4.21 -8.46
C ILE A 242 -18.40 -2.78 -8.26
N ALA A 243 -19.42 -2.38 -9.02
CA ALA A 243 -20.03 -1.06 -8.92
C ALA A 243 -20.70 -0.84 -7.54
N ILE A 244 -21.44 -1.84 -7.04
CA ILE A 244 -22.13 -1.78 -5.75
C ILE A 244 -21.12 -1.66 -4.60
N ALA A 245 -20.13 -2.55 -4.57
CA ALA A 245 -19.09 -2.54 -3.54
C ALA A 245 -18.31 -1.23 -3.53
N THR A 246 -17.97 -0.71 -4.71
CA THR A 246 -17.25 0.56 -4.85
C THR A 246 -18.03 1.73 -4.27
N ARG A 247 -19.32 1.82 -4.58
CA ARG A 247 -20.21 2.84 -4.00
C ARG A 247 -20.25 2.72 -2.47
N MET A 248 -20.53 1.53 -1.94
CA MET A 248 -20.66 1.29 -0.50
C MET A 248 -19.38 1.63 0.26
N LEU A 249 -18.22 1.26 -0.29
CA LEU A 249 -16.91 1.58 0.28
C LEU A 249 -16.60 3.09 0.25
N LYS A 250 -16.90 3.78 -0.86
CA LYS A 250 -16.74 5.24 -0.93
C LYS A 250 -17.66 5.94 0.08
N ASP A 251 -18.94 5.54 0.14
CA ASP A 251 -19.92 6.05 1.10
C ASP A 251 -19.55 5.75 2.56
N SER A 252 -18.64 4.79 2.80
CA SER A 252 -18.08 4.45 4.11
C SER A 252 -16.66 5.01 4.33
N GLY A 253 -16.17 5.86 3.43
CA GLY A 253 -14.89 6.54 3.56
C GLY A 253 -13.65 5.75 3.09
N PHE A 254 -13.74 4.46 2.78
CA PHE A 254 -12.57 3.63 2.45
C PHE A 254 -11.84 4.10 1.20
N LYS A 255 -10.51 4.00 1.21
CA LYS A 255 -9.67 4.04 0.00
C LYS A 255 -9.86 2.74 -0.78
N ILE A 256 -9.87 2.81 -2.12
CA ILE A 256 -10.17 1.65 -2.97
C ILE A 256 -9.02 1.43 -3.96
N CYS A 257 -8.47 0.23 -3.95
CA CYS A 257 -7.52 -0.26 -4.93
C CYS A 257 -8.16 -1.34 -5.79
N TYR A 258 -8.12 -1.20 -7.11
CA TYR A 258 -8.51 -2.29 -8.00
C TYR A 258 -7.29 -3.13 -8.37
N HIS A 259 -7.42 -4.44 -8.31
CA HIS A 259 -6.54 -5.33 -9.06
C HIS A 259 -7.11 -5.46 -10.47
N PHE A 260 -6.33 -5.07 -11.47
CA PHE A 260 -6.70 -5.08 -12.88
C PHE A 260 -5.70 -5.94 -13.66
N MET A 261 -6.20 -6.82 -14.52
CA MET A 261 -5.41 -7.82 -15.23
C MET A 261 -5.60 -7.71 -16.74
N PRO A 262 -4.67 -7.04 -17.45
CA PRO A 262 -4.56 -7.17 -18.90
C PRO A 262 -4.22 -8.60 -19.34
N ASN A 263 -4.40 -8.90 -20.63
CA ASN A 263 -4.05 -10.18 -21.26
C ASN A 263 -4.81 -11.38 -20.67
N LEU A 264 -6.02 -11.20 -20.15
CA LEU A 264 -6.87 -12.33 -19.73
C LEU A 264 -7.44 -13.07 -20.96
N PRO A 265 -7.76 -14.38 -20.85
CA PRO A 265 -8.45 -15.11 -21.91
C PRO A 265 -9.73 -14.41 -22.38
N GLY A 266 -9.83 -14.21 -23.70
CA GLY A 266 -10.94 -13.46 -24.33
C GLY A 266 -10.76 -11.94 -24.36
N SER A 267 -9.60 -11.42 -23.93
CA SER A 267 -9.18 -10.03 -24.13
C SER A 267 -8.25 -9.89 -25.35
N ASN A 268 -7.93 -8.64 -25.70
CA ASN A 268 -6.90 -8.25 -26.65
C ASN A 268 -6.31 -6.88 -26.24
N PRO A 269 -5.18 -6.43 -26.83
CA PRO A 269 -4.50 -5.20 -26.45
C PRO A 269 -5.39 -3.96 -26.41
N GLU A 270 -6.24 -3.78 -27.43
CA GLU A 270 -7.15 -2.65 -27.56
C GLU A 270 -8.18 -2.67 -26.43
N LYS A 271 -8.77 -3.84 -26.20
CA LYS A 271 -9.78 -4.07 -25.17
C LYS A 271 -9.25 -3.87 -23.76
N ASP A 272 -8.00 -4.25 -23.50
CA ASP A 272 -7.34 -3.99 -22.22
C ASP A 272 -7.20 -2.49 -21.95
N VAL A 273 -6.87 -1.70 -22.97
CA VAL A 273 -6.78 -0.24 -22.89
C VAL A 273 -8.18 0.38 -22.71
N GLU A 274 -9.18 -0.10 -23.43
CA GLU A 274 -10.57 0.38 -23.29
C GLU A 274 -11.15 0.07 -21.91
N MET A 275 -10.92 -1.13 -21.36
CA MET A 275 -11.31 -1.44 -19.98
C MET A 275 -10.60 -0.53 -18.97
N ALA A 276 -9.34 -0.18 -19.20
CA ALA A 276 -8.62 0.76 -18.35
C ALA A 276 -9.19 2.19 -18.44
N LYS A 277 -9.57 2.66 -19.64
CA LYS A 277 -10.27 3.94 -19.81
C LYS A 277 -11.63 3.92 -19.11
N LEU A 278 -12.43 2.87 -19.33
CA LEU A 278 -13.75 2.67 -18.72
C LEU A 278 -13.69 2.79 -17.19
N MET A 279 -12.68 2.17 -16.56
CA MET A 279 -12.42 2.24 -15.12
C MET A 279 -12.32 3.68 -14.58
N TYR A 280 -11.83 4.62 -15.39
CA TYR A 280 -11.61 6.02 -14.99
C TYR A 280 -12.73 6.97 -15.41
N ILE A 281 -13.43 6.70 -16.53
CA ILE A 281 -14.49 7.58 -17.04
C ILE A 281 -15.85 7.27 -16.41
N ASP A 282 -16.17 5.99 -16.19
CA ASP A 282 -17.47 5.57 -15.67
C ASP A 282 -17.61 5.91 -14.16
N PRO A 283 -18.64 6.69 -13.76
CA PRO A 283 -18.88 7.08 -12.37
C PRO A 283 -19.04 5.92 -11.38
N ARG A 284 -19.32 4.71 -11.85
CA ARG A 284 -19.50 3.50 -11.02
C ARG A 284 -18.20 2.97 -10.42
N PHE A 285 -17.04 3.30 -11.00
CA PHE A 285 -15.75 2.68 -10.66
C PHE A 285 -14.78 3.68 -10.01
N LYS A 286 -14.09 4.49 -10.81
CA LYS A 286 -13.15 5.54 -10.37
C LYS A 286 -12.32 5.20 -9.10
N PRO A 287 -11.46 4.16 -9.14
CA PRO A 287 -10.72 3.66 -7.98
C PRO A 287 -9.52 4.55 -7.64
N ASP A 288 -9.26 4.79 -6.36
CA ASP A 288 -8.16 5.68 -5.92
C ASP A 288 -6.77 5.12 -6.24
N PHE A 289 -6.65 3.80 -6.28
CA PHE A 289 -5.45 3.06 -6.58
C PHE A 289 -5.72 1.96 -7.60
N VAL A 290 -4.68 1.56 -8.34
CA VAL A 290 -4.71 0.36 -9.18
C VAL A 290 -3.43 -0.45 -9.04
N LYS A 291 -3.58 -1.77 -9.00
CA LYS A 291 -2.51 -2.76 -9.16
C LYS A 291 -2.74 -3.44 -10.50
N ILE A 292 -1.82 -3.22 -11.45
CA ILE A 292 -1.94 -3.75 -12.81
C ILE A 292 -1.08 -5.02 -12.89
N TYR A 293 -1.72 -6.17 -13.07
CA TYR A 293 -1.12 -7.50 -13.11
C TYR A 293 -1.42 -8.18 -14.45
N PRO A 294 -0.60 -7.96 -15.48
CA PRO A 294 -0.73 -8.71 -16.72
C PRO A 294 -0.77 -10.21 -16.44
N THR A 295 -1.66 -10.91 -17.11
CA THR A 295 -1.83 -12.35 -16.93
C THR A 295 -0.54 -13.08 -17.24
N GLN A 296 -0.08 -13.87 -16.27
CA GLN A 296 1.04 -14.80 -16.37
C GLN A 296 0.47 -16.22 -16.24
N VAL A 297 0.95 -17.13 -17.09
CA VAL A 297 0.53 -18.53 -17.06
C VAL A 297 1.36 -19.26 -16.00
N ILE A 298 0.68 -19.80 -14.99
CA ILE A 298 1.32 -20.52 -13.89
C ILE A 298 1.02 -22.02 -14.03
N PRO A 299 2.02 -22.93 -13.91
CA PRO A 299 1.82 -24.37 -13.91
C PRO A 299 0.66 -24.82 -13.01
N LYS A 300 0.05 -25.96 -13.36
CA LYS A 300 -1.04 -26.61 -12.60
C LYS A 300 -2.35 -25.79 -12.50
N THR A 301 -2.49 -24.72 -13.27
CA THR A 301 -3.76 -23.98 -13.39
C THR A 301 -4.57 -24.44 -14.61
N PRO A 302 -5.90 -24.23 -14.63
CA PRO A 302 -6.70 -24.43 -15.85
C PRO A 302 -6.17 -23.61 -17.04
N LEU A 303 -5.72 -22.36 -16.80
CA LEU A 303 -5.13 -21.51 -17.83
C LEU A 303 -3.86 -22.12 -18.44
N TYR A 304 -3.04 -22.82 -17.64
CA TYR A 304 -1.86 -23.51 -18.15
C TYR A 304 -2.19 -24.65 -19.11
N ARG A 305 -3.27 -25.40 -18.83
CA ARG A 305 -3.76 -26.44 -19.76
C ARG A 305 -4.25 -25.83 -21.07
N GLU A 306 -4.96 -24.70 -21.02
CA GLU A 306 -5.38 -23.97 -22.21
C GLU A 306 -4.19 -23.45 -23.02
N TRP A 307 -3.15 -22.96 -22.34
CA TRP A 307 -1.93 -22.48 -22.97
C TRP A 307 -1.15 -23.62 -23.66
N LEU A 308 -0.97 -24.77 -23.00
CA LEU A 308 -0.34 -25.96 -23.61
C LEU A 308 -1.08 -26.46 -24.84
N ALA A 309 -2.42 -26.36 -24.84
CA ALA A 309 -3.26 -26.74 -25.97
C ALA A 309 -3.35 -25.66 -27.07
N GLY A 310 -2.60 -24.55 -26.99
CA GLY A 310 -2.64 -23.45 -27.95
C GLY A 310 -3.93 -22.61 -27.91
N LYS A 311 -4.84 -22.87 -26.96
CA LYS A 311 -6.13 -22.17 -26.83
C LYS A 311 -6.02 -20.78 -26.18
N PHE A 312 -4.88 -20.49 -25.57
CA PHE A 312 -4.55 -19.18 -25.03
C PHE A 312 -3.10 -18.84 -25.34
N VAL A 313 -2.87 -17.67 -25.94
CA VAL A 313 -1.54 -17.16 -26.24
C VAL A 313 -1.32 -15.87 -25.45
N THR A 314 -0.19 -15.79 -24.76
CA THR A 314 0.17 -14.59 -24.01
C THR A 314 0.76 -13.51 -24.91
N TYR A 315 0.55 -12.24 -24.57
CA TYR A 315 1.30 -11.17 -25.23
C TYR A 315 2.81 -11.36 -25.09
N ASN A 316 3.52 -11.08 -26.17
CA ASN A 316 4.97 -10.86 -26.10
C ASN A 316 5.28 -9.55 -25.35
N ASP A 317 6.54 -9.36 -24.94
CA ASP A 317 6.94 -8.21 -24.14
C ASP A 317 6.73 -6.87 -24.88
N LYS A 318 6.87 -6.82 -26.21
CA LYS A 318 6.65 -5.59 -27.01
C LYS A 318 5.18 -5.15 -26.97
N THR A 319 4.27 -6.08 -27.22
CA THR A 319 2.82 -5.84 -27.16
C THR A 319 2.41 -5.47 -25.73
N LEU A 320 2.87 -6.23 -24.73
CA LEU A 320 2.53 -5.94 -23.34
C LEU A 320 3.02 -4.55 -22.91
N LYS A 321 4.27 -4.20 -23.24
CA LYS A 321 4.83 -2.88 -22.95
C LYS A 321 4.00 -1.76 -23.56
N THR A 322 3.53 -1.95 -24.80
CA THR A 322 2.65 -1.00 -25.49
C THR A 322 1.33 -0.82 -24.74
N VAL A 323 0.65 -1.91 -24.38
CA VAL A 323 -0.59 -1.90 -23.58
C VAL A 323 -0.38 -1.17 -22.26
N LEU A 324 0.66 -1.54 -21.50
CA LEU A 324 0.96 -0.94 -20.21
C LEU A 324 1.32 0.55 -20.31
N LYS A 325 2.02 0.95 -21.38
CA LYS A 325 2.32 2.36 -21.68
C LYS A 325 1.02 3.15 -21.90
N GLN A 326 0.08 2.62 -22.69
CA GLN A 326 -1.22 3.25 -22.92
C GLN A 326 -2.05 3.36 -21.63
N ILE A 327 -2.12 2.28 -20.84
CA ILE A 327 -2.80 2.31 -19.53
C ILE A 327 -2.23 3.40 -18.62
N LYS A 328 -0.89 3.55 -18.59
CA LYS A 328 -0.23 4.62 -17.82
C LYS A 328 -0.57 6.02 -18.32
N LEU A 329 -0.73 6.21 -19.63
CA LEU A 329 -1.07 7.50 -20.22
C LEU A 329 -2.51 7.91 -19.92
N VAL A 330 -3.46 6.96 -19.93
CA VAL A 330 -4.88 7.23 -19.59
C VAL A 330 -5.14 7.28 -18.08
N THR A 331 -4.16 6.91 -17.24
CA THR A 331 -4.33 6.93 -15.78
C THR A 331 -4.43 8.38 -15.28
N PRO A 332 -5.54 8.75 -14.63
CA PRO A 332 -5.80 10.13 -14.24
C PRO A 332 -4.96 10.57 -13.02
N PRO A 333 -4.79 11.89 -12.82
CA PRO A 333 -3.91 12.45 -11.80
C PRO A 333 -4.31 12.16 -10.35
N TRP A 334 -5.55 11.76 -10.11
CA TRP A 334 -6.09 11.38 -8.79
C TRP A 334 -5.92 9.88 -8.47
N CYS A 335 -5.52 9.06 -9.45
CA CYS A 335 -5.31 7.62 -9.28
C CYS A 335 -3.81 7.31 -9.08
N ARG A 336 -3.50 6.37 -8.18
CA ARG A 336 -2.14 5.87 -7.96
C ARG A 336 -1.98 4.45 -8.50
N ILE A 337 -1.02 4.25 -9.41
CA ILE A 337 -0.62 2.89 -9.81
C ILE A 337 0.35 2.35 -8.75
N ASP A 338 -0.14 1.51 -7.84
CA ASP A 338 0.65 0.93 -6.74
C ASP A 338 1.67 -0.07 -7.25
N ARG A 339 1.24 -0.95 -8.16
CA ARG A 339 2.10 -1.99 -8.76
C ARG A 339 1.80 -2.12 -10.24
N LEU A 340 2.85 -2.35 -11.02
CA LEU A 340 2.80 -2.57 -12.47
C LEU A 340 3.64 -3.82 -12.72
N VAL A 341 2.97 -4.93 -13.05
CA VAL A 341 3.49 -6.30 -13.06
C VAL A 341 3.69 -6.87 -11.64
N ARG A 342 3.25 -8.11 -11.42
CA ARG A 342 3.44 -8.83 -10.17
C ARG A 342 4.84 -9.45 -10.14
N ASP A 343 5.46 -9.45 -8.97
CA ASP A 343 6.75 -10.07 -8.74
C ASP A 343 6.53 -11.55 -8.40
N ILE A 344 6.32 -12.37 -9.43
CA ILE A 344 6.27 -13.84 -9.33
C ILE A 344 7.65 -14.37 -9.73
N SER A 345 8.15 -15.35 -8.98
CA SER A 345 9.41 -16.00 -9.31
C SER A 345 9.38 -16.60 -10.70
N LYS A 346 10.48 -16.40 -11.46
CA LYS A 346 10.57 -16.82 -12.86
C LYS A 346 10.32 -18.32 -13.06
N LYS A 347 10.61 -19.15 -12.05
CA LYS A 347 10.37 -20.61 -12.09
C LYS A 347 8.89 -20.98 -12.25
N TRP A 348 7.98 -20.11 -11.80
CA TRP A 348 6.54 -20.33 -11.88
C TRP A 348 5.89 -19.73 -13.11
N VAL A 349 6.61 -18.93 -13.90
CA VAL A 349 6.03 -18.27 -15.08
C VAL A 349 6.30 -19.14 -16.31
N ALA A 350 5.32 -19.96 -16.67
CA ALA A 350 5.36 -20.80 -17.86
C ALA A 350 5.15 -19.98 -19.14
N GLY A 351 4.29 -18.95 -19.08
CA GLY A 351 3.98 -18.06 -20.21
C GLY A 351 3.69 -16.64 -19.76
N GLY A 352 3.91 -15.67 -20.66
CA GLY A 352 3.83 -14.24 -20.39
C GLY A 352 5.16 -13.65 -19.90
N THR A 353 5.11 -12.38 -19.46
CA THR A 353 6.34 -11.64 -19.12
C THR A 353 7.04 -12.19 -17.89
N LYS A 354 8.37 -12.31 -17.94
CA LYS A 354 9.25 -12.62 -16.80
C LYS A 354 9.96 -11.37 -16.26
N ALA A 355 9.68 -10.20 -16.83
CA ALA A 355 10.32 -8.95 -16.47
C ALA A 355 9.73 -8.38 -15.17
N THR A 356 10.58 -8.10 -14.18
CA THR A 356 10.17 -7.52 -12.88
C THR A 356 10.37 -6.00 -12.82
N ASN A 357 11.09 -5.41 -13.80
CA ASN A 357 11.44 -4.00 -13.87
C ASN A 357 10.61 -3.20 -14.91
N MET A 358 9.49 -3.75 -15.38
CA MET A 358 8.66 -3.18 -16.47
C MET A 358 8.27 -1.71 -16.25
N ARG A 359 8.06 -1.31 -14.98
CA ARG A 359 7.79 0.09 -14.64
C ARG A 359 8.92 1.04 -15.02
N GLN A 360 10.17 0.67 -14.73
CA GLN A 360 11.34 1.50 -15.02
C GLN A 360 11.54 1.63 -16.53
N VAL A 361 11.42 0.51 -17.24
CA VAL A 361 11.52 0.45 -18.70
C VAL A 361 10.50 1.38 -19.35
N ILE A 362 9.21 1.23 -19.04
CA ILE A 362 8.15 2.07 -19.63
C ILE A 362 8.32 3.54 -19.24
N GLN A 363 8.76 3.83 -18.01
CA GLN A 363 8.95 5.20 -17.57
C GLN A 363 10.07 5.90 -18.36
N ASN A 364 11.17 5.21 -18.65
CA ASN A 364 12.26 5.74 -19.46
C ASN A 364 11.84 5.95 -20.92
N GLU A 365 11.09 5.02 -21.50
CA GLU A 365 10.58 5.15 -22.87
C GLU A 365 9.61 6.33 -23.00
N LEU A 366 8.68 6.49 -22.07
CA LEU A 366 7.78 7.64 -22.05
C LEU A 366 8.56 8.96 -22.03
N LEU A 367 9.61 9.05 -21.20
CA LEU A 367 10.46 10.24 -21.14
C LEU A 367 11.16 10.55 -22.47
N ARG A 368 11.69 9.52 -23.16
CA ARG A 368 12.30 9.67 -24.50
C ARG A 368 11.28 10.12 -25.54
N GLU A 369 10.03 9.68 -25.41
CA GLU A 369 8.90 10.08 -26.28
C GLU A 369 8.31 11.46 -25.90
N GLY A 370 8.90 12.20 -24.96
CA GLY A 370 8.35 13.48 -24.48
C GLY A 370 7.03 13.36 -23.71
N LYS A 371 6.63 12.14 -23.34
CA LYS A 371 5.38 11.83 -22.65
C LYS A 371 5.62 11.56 -21.17
N ARG A 372 4.60 11.80 -20.33
CA ARG A 372 4.68 11.50 -18.89
C ARG A 372 3.39 10.89 -18.38
N CYS A 373 3.53 9.93 -17.48
CA CYS A 373 2.39 9.35 -16.75
C CYS A 373 1.95 10.29 -15.63
N GLN A 374 0.69 10.67 -15.60
CA GLN A 374 0.16 11.64 -14.63
C GLN A 374 -0.29 11.01 -13.31
N CYS A 375 -0.20 9.68 -13.15
CA CYS A 375 -0.62 9.03 -11.90
C CYS A 375 0.16 9.55 -10.68
N ILE A 376 -0.46 9.50 -9.50
CA ILE A 376 0.13 9.99 -8.24
C ILE A 376 1.57 9.55 -8.06
N ARG A 377 1.86 8.24 -8.18
CA ARG A 377 3.20 7.65 -7.97
C ARG A 377 4.29 8.21 -8.89
N CYS A 378 3.93 8.66 -10.09
CA CYS A 378 4.87 9.24 -11.03
C CYS A 378 5.17 10.72 -10.70
N ARG A 379 4.30 11.37 -9.92
CA ARG A 379 4.38 12.78 -9.56
C ARG A 379 4.83 13.04 -8.12
N GLU A 380 4.84 12.04 -7.23
CA GLU A 380 5.36 12.18 -5.85
C GLU A 380 6.75 12.86 -5.86
N ILE A 381 6.97 13.88 -5.01
CA ILE A 381 8.21 14.67 -4.98
C ILE A 381 9.47 13.83 -4.65
N LYS A 382 9.32 12.71 -3.94
CA LYS A 382 10.41 11.78 -3.57
C LYS A 382 11.59 12.51 -2.92
N HIS A 383 12.78 12.44 -3.53
CA HIS A 383 14.02 13.08 -3.07
C HIS A 383 14.25 14.47 -3.68
N SER A 384 13.35 14.95 -4.53
CA SER A 384 13.52 16.28 -5.11
C SER A 384 13.43 17.32 -3.99
N PRO A 385 14.39 18.26 -3.93
CA PRO A 385 14.36 19.34 -2.94
C PRO A 385 13.05 20.12 -3.02
N PHE A 386 12.61 20.66 -1.87
CA PHE A 386 11.42 21.47 -1.74
C PHE A 386 11.70 22.89 -2.27
N GLU A 387 12.05 22.99 -3.55
CA GLU A 387 12.59 24.22 -4.15
C GLU A 387 11.55 25.34 -4.33
N ALA A 388 10.27 25.11 -3.97
CA ALA A 388 9.22 26.08 -4.29
C ALA A 388 7.90 25.92 -3.54
N LYS A 389 7.15 27.03 -3.49
CA LYS A 389 5.78 27.13 -2.97
C LYS A 389 4.79 26.38 -3.89
N PRO A 390 4.19 25.25 -3.46
CA PRO A 390 3.26 24.51 -4.31
C PRO A 390 1.90 25.22 -4.42
N LEU A 391 1.26 25.07 -5.57
CA LEU A 391 -0.07 25.61 -5.88
C LEU A 391 -1.17 24.66 -5.41
N PHE A 392 -2.27 25.23 -4.93
CA PHE A 392 -3.45 24.45 -4.57
C PHE A 392 -4.26 24.10 -5.82
N ILE A 393 -4.50 22.82 -6.05
CA ILE A 393 -5.30 22.30 -7.16
C ILE A 393 -6.52 21.55 -6.59
N LYS A 394 -7.68 21.78 -7.20
CA LYS A 394 -8.94 21.09 -6.90
C LYS A 394 -9.41 20.37 -8.16
N ARG A 395 -9.67 19.07 -8.09
CA ARG A 395 -10.25 18.28 -9.18
C ARG A 395 -11.56 17.63 -8.73
N LEU A 396 -12.64 17.90 -9.45
CA LEU A 396 -13.94 17.26 -9.24
C LEU A 396 -14.00 15.91 -9.96
N ILE A 397 -14.45 14.88 -9.26
CA ILE A 397 -14.62 13.53 -9.78
C ILE A 397 -16.07 13.11 -9.49
N LYS A 398 -16.89 13.03 -10.55
CA LYS A 398 -18.28 12.57 -10.44
C LYS A 398 -18.31 11.06 -10.18
N THR A 399 -19.00 10.62 -9.13
CA THR A 399 -19.15 9.19 -8.79
C THR A 399 -20.62 8.85 -8.54
N VAL A 400 -20.96 7.56 -8.50
CA VAL A 400 -22.27 7.15 -8.00
C VAL A 400 -22.36 7.40 -6.49
N GLY A 401 -23.50 7.91 -6.04
CA GLY A 401 -23.79 8.16 -4.62
C GLY A 401 -23.19 9.45 -4.04
N GLY A 402 -22.48 10.24 -4.84
CA GLY A 402 -21.90 11.51 -4.41
C GLY A 402 -20.78 11.99 -5.32
N GLN A 403 -20.12 13.07 -4.92
CA GLN A 403 -18.96 13.60 -5.64
C GLN A 403 -17.68 13.45 -4.81
N GLU A 404 -16.54 13.34 -5.48
CA GLU A 404 -15.22 13.31 -4.85
C GLU A 404 -14.45 14.56 -5.30
N LEU A 405 -13.85 15.27 -4.34
CA LEU A 405 -12.91 16.33 -4.58
C LEU A 405 -11.51 15.81 -4.26
N PHE A 406 -10.67 15.72 -5.28
CA PHE A 406 -9.24 15.47 -5.12
C PHE A 406 -8.53 16.82 -4.98
N LEU A 407 -8.11 17.11 -3.76
CA LEU A 407 -7.41 18.33 -3.39
C LEU A 407 -5.91 18.04 -3.31
N SER A 408 -5.07 18.91 -3.85
CA SER A 408 -3.63 18.65 -3.85
C SER A 408 -2.81 19.94 -3.86
N PHE A 409 -1.60 19.85 -3.34
CA PHE A 409 -0.55 20.85 -3.54
C PHE A 409 0.43 20.33 -4.58
N GLU A 410 0.56 21.05 -5.70
CA GLU A 410 1.32 20.63 -6.88
C GLU A 410 2.19 21.78 -7.42
N LYS A 411 3.34 21.47 -8.01
CA LYS A 411 4.13 22.40 -8.83
C LYS A 411 4.72 21.65 -10.02
N GLY A 412 4.48 22.15 -11.23
CA GLY A 412 4.87 21.44 -12.45
C GLY A 412 4.29 20.03 -12.47
N ASP A 413 5.14 19.02 -12.62
CA ASP A 413 4.76 17.60 -12.57
C ASP A 413 4.86 16.97 -11.17
N LYS A 414 5.18 17.76 -10.13
CA LYS A 414 5.39 17.28 -8.77
C LYS A 414 4.16 17.46 -7.88
N LEU A 415 3.91 16.45 -7.06
CA LEU A 415 2.85 16.36 -6.07
C LEU A 415 3.47 16.33 -4.67
N TYR A 416 3.06 17.29 -3.84
CA TYR A 416 3.60 17.54 -2.51
C TYR A 416 2.66 17.03 -1.41
N SER A 417 1.36 17.19 -1.59
CA SER A 417 0.36 16.73 -0.63
C SER A 417 -0.98 16.52 -1.35
N LEU A 418 -1.79 15.59 -0.84
CA LEU A 418 -3.12 15.29 -1.36
C LEU A 418 -4.13 15.07 -0.23
N LEU A 419 -5.40 15.31 -0.55
CA LEU A 419 -6.55 14.99 0.29
C LEU A 419 -7.73 14.55 -0.60
N ARG A 420 -8.38 13.45 -0.22
CA ARG A 420 -9.59 12.94 -0.89
C ARG A 420 -10.81 13.27 -0.05
N LEU A 421 -11.62 14.21 -0.50
CA LEU A 421 -12.87 14.61 0.17
C LEU A 421 -14.06 14.07 -0.62
N ARG A 422 -14.86 13.21 0.00
CA ARG A 422 -16.15 12.78 -0.54
C ARG A 422 -17.28 13.63 0.01
N LEU A 423 -18.16 14.03 -0.89
CA LEU A 423 -19.43 14.69 -0.63
C LEU A 423 -20.55 13.70 -0.96
N PRO A 424 -20.93 12.80 -0.03
CA PRO A 424 -21.96 11.79 -0.26
C PRO A 424 -23.35 12.44 -0.36
N LEU A 425 -24.23 11.89 -1.18
CA LEU A 425 -25.64 12.30 -1.19
C LEU A 425 -26.22 12.11 0.21
N ARG A 426 -26.94 13.12 0.72
CA ARG A 426 -27.53 13.10 2.06
C ARG A 426 -28.65 12.05 2.09
N LYS A 427 -28.41 10.92 2.76
CA LYS A 427 -29.34 9.78 2.85
C LYS A 427 -29.76 9.52 4.29
N LYS A 428 -30.97 8.96 4.46
CA LYS A 428 -31.53 8.58 5.77
C LYS A 428 -30.98 7.25 6.33
N HIS A 429 -30.37 6.40 5.50
CA HIS A 429 -29.83 5.08 5.94
C HIS A 429 -28.39 4.87 5.46
N LEU A 430 -27.44 5.17 6.34
CA LEU A 430 -26.01 4.90 6.15
C LEU A 430 -25.60 3.62 6.88
N ILE A 431 -24.52 2.97 6.43
CA ILE A 431 -23.93 1.83 7.13
C ILE A 431 -23.46 2.28 8.53
N PHE A 432 -22.90 3.48 8.64
CA PHE A 432 -22.39 4.02 9.91
C PHE A 432 -23.24 5.23 10.32
N PRO A 433 -23.97 5.16 11.45
CA PRO A 433 -24.77 6.28 11.94
C PRO A 433 -23.95 7.56 12.16
N GLU A 434 -22.71 7.43 12.63
CA GLU A 434 -21.78 8.54 12.85
C GLU A 434 -21.41 9.30 11.57
N LEU A 435 -21.69 8.76 10.39
CA LEU A 435 -21.46 9.43 9.11
C LEU A 435 -22.65 10.28 8.63
N ASN A 436 -23.75 10.31 9.39
CA ASN A 436 -24.94 11.07 9.01
C ASN A 436 -24.62 12.56 8.82
N ARG A 437 -25.04 13.11 7.68
CA ARG A 437 -24.79 14.52 7.27
C ARG A 437 -23.30 14.93 7.28
N ALA A 438 -22.37 13.96 7.20
CA ALA A 438 -20.94 14.21 7.18
C ALA A 438 -20.37 14.27 5.75
N ALA A 439 -19.44 15.18 5.51
CA ALA A 439 -18.49 15.04 4.41
C ALA A 439 -17.35 14.11 4.86
N LEU A 440 -16.81 13.28 3.96
CA LEU A 440 -15.86 12.24 4.34
C LEU A 440 -14.46 12.55 3.83
N ILE A 441 -13.48 12.64 4.72
CA ILE A 441 -12.06 12.67 4.35
C ILE A 441 -11.56 11.23 4.31
N ARG A 442 -11.29 10.77 3.09
CA ARG A 442 -10.93 9.38 2.77
C ARG A 442 -9.43 9.12 2.84
N GLU A 443 -8.65 10.17 2.61
CA GLU A 443 -7.20 10.15 2.65
C GLU A 443 -6.66 11.56 2.84
N ILE A 444 -5.60 11.68 3.62
CA ILE A 444 -4.69 12.82 3.62
C ILE A 444 -3.27 12.25 3.57
N HIS A 445 -2.43 12.82 2.71
CA HIS A 445 -1.05 12.37 2.58
C HIS A 445 -0.16 13.52 2.18
N THR A 446 0.93 13.74 2.91
CA THR A 446 1.97 14.72 2.57
C THR A 446 3.25 13.95 2.26
N PHE A 447 3.83 14.23 1.10
CA PHE A 447 5.08 13.64 0.63
C PHE A 447 6.25 14.54 1.05
N GLY A 448 7.25 13.96 1.71
CA GLY A 448 8.42 14.67 2.20
C GLY A 448 9.21 13.82 3.18
N THR A 449 10.45 14.20 3.47
CA THR A 449 11.31 13.53 4.45
C THR A 449 10.77 13.76 5.86
N VAL A 450 10.29 12.69 6.49
CA VAL A 450 9.79 12.70 7.87
C VAL A 450 10.90 13.08 8.85
N THR A 451 10.63 14.09 9.67
CA THR A 451 11.30 14.34 10.95
C THR A 451 10.86 13.27 11.97
N ARG A 452 11.82 12.77 12.76
CA ARG A 452 11.57 11.79 13.84
C ARG A 452 10.46 12.31 14.76
N LEU A 453 9.61 11.41 15.27
CA LEU A 453 8.61 11.77 16.28
C LEU A 453 9.24 12.35 17.57
N ASP A 454 10.52 12.03 17.83
CA ASP A 454 11.17 12.29 19.11
C ASP A 454 12.40 13.22 19.03
N ARG A 455 12.81 13.69 17.84
CA ARG A 455 13.88 14.70 17.73
C ARG A 455 13.32 16.00 17.17
N ARG A 456 13.31 17.04 18.02
CA ARG A 456 13.20 18.45 17.61
C ARG A 456 14.50 18.87 16.91
N ASP A 457 14.80 18.28 15.75
CA ASP A 457 15.86 18.82 14.89
C ASP A 457 15.32 20.12 14.28
N LYS A 458 15.78 21.26 14.80
CA LYS A 458 15.35 22.62 14.44
C LYS A 458 15.64 23.00 12.97
N GLU A 459 16.37 22.17 12.21
CA GLU A 459 16.89 22.52 10.88
C GLU A 459 16.20 21.82 9.67
N LYS A 460 15.06 21.15 9.84
CA LYS A 460 14.28 20.61 8.68
C LYS A 460 12.79 20.95 8.72
N THR A 461 12.48 22.18 9.09
CA THR A 461 11.14 22.79 9.08
C THR A 461 10.67 23.14 7.65
N GLN A 462 10.55 22.15 6.77
CA GLN A 462 9.88 22.33 5.46
C GLN A 462 8.63 21.45 5.27
N ASP A 463 8.12 20.79 6.32
CA ASP A 463 6.71 20.39 6.36
C ASP A 463 5.85 21.65 6.56
N GLN A 464 5.57 22.38 5.46
CA GLN A 464 4.83 23.67 5.44
C GLN A 464 3.34 23.59 5.88
N GLY A 465 3.00 22.70 6.82
CA GLY A 465 1.62 22.49 7.27
C GLY A 465 0.67 22.12 6.13
N LEU A 466 1.17 21.58 5.00
CA LEU A 466 0.37 21.35 3.79
C LEU A 466 -0.84 20.45 4.08
N GLY A 467 -0.65 19.42 4.89
CA GLY A 467 -1.75 18.57 5.36
C GLY A 467 -2.83 19.37 6.10
N LYS A 468 -2.44 20.17 7.10
CA LYS A 468 -3.36 21.05 7.84
C LYS A 468 -4.06 22.05 6.91
N ARG A 469 -3.34 22.61 5.93
CA ARG A 469 -3.88 23.53 4.93
C ARG A 469 -4.89 22.87 3.99
N LEU A 470 -4.69 21.60 3.62
CA LEU A 470 -5.68 20.81 2.86
C LEU A 470 -6.90 20.49 3.72
N LEU A 471 -6.69 20.12 4.98
CA LEU A 471 -7.75 19.82 5.93
C LEU A 471 -8.69 21.04 6.13
N ASN A 472 -8.12 22.21 6.43
CA ASN A 472 -8.90 23.45 6.58
C ASN A 472 -9.69 23.79 5.31
N ARG A 473 -9.10 23.58 4.12
CA ARG A 473 -9.79 23.79 2.83
C ARG A 473 -10.93 22.81 2.63
N ALA A 474 -10.72 21.54 2.99
CA ALA A 474 -11.75 20.51 2.91
C ALA A 474 -12.93 20.83 3.84
N GLU A 475 -12.65 21.22 5.09
CA GLU A 475 -13.65 21.68 6.06
C GLU A 475 -14.48 22.86 5.51
N ALA A 476 -13.81 23.90 5.00
CA ALA A 476 -14.47 25.07 4.42
C ALA A 476 -15.32 24.74 3.16
N MET A 477 -14.88 23.77 2.35
CA MET A 477 -15.65 23.30 1.19
C MET A 477 -16.88 22.49 1.62
N ALA A 478 -16.72 21.61 2.61
CA ALA A 478 -17.82 20.83 3.16
C ALA A 478 -18.89 21.75 3.78
N LYS A 479 -18.47 22.77 4.55
CA LYS A 479 -19.36 23.76 5.17
C LYS A 479 -20.16 24.53 4.14
N ARG A 480 -19.49 25.06 3.10
CA ARG A 480 -20.16 25.77 1.98
C ARG A 480 -21.12 24.89 1.19
N THR A 481 -20.88 23.58 1.13
CA THR A 481 -21.80 22.61 0.50
C THR A 481 -22.92 22.17 1.46
N GLY A 482 -22.99 22.76 2.67
CA GLY A 482 -24.05 22.55 3.66
C GLY A 482 -23.93 21.28 4.50
N TYR A 483 -22.77 20.63 4.54
CA TYR A 483 -22.51 19.56 5.52
C TYR A 483 -22.34 20.17 6.91
N LYS A 484 -22.80 19.46 7.94
CA LYS A 484 -22.77 19.91 9.33
C LYS A 484 -21.52 19.43 10.08
N LYS A 485 -20.90 18.38 9.58
CA LYS A 485 -19.68 17.81 10.13
C LYS A 485 -18.79 17.20 9.05
N VAL A 486 -17.53 16.98 9.40
CA VAL A 486 -16.58 16.17 8.64
C VAL A 486 -16.26 14.91 9.43
N ALA A 487 -16.16 13.77 8.75
CA ALA A 487 -15.69 12.52 9.30
C ALA A 487 -14.45 12.04 8.56
N VAL A 488 -13.46 11.54 9.29
CA VAL A 488 -12.20 11.02 8.75
C VAL A 488 -12.08 9.54 9.04
N ILE A 489 -11.79 8.74 8.01
CA ILE A 489 -11.45 7.32 8.17
C ILE A 489 -10.00 7.13 8.66
N SER A 490 -9.72 7.65 9.85
CA SER A 490 -8.38 7.56 10.44
C SER A 490 -7.99 6.10 10.69
N ALA A 491 -6.74 5.76 10.37
CA ALA A 491 -6.13 4.56 10.93
C ALA A 491 -5.98 4.76 12.46
N ILE A 492 -5.92 3.65 13.19
CA ILE A 492 -5.82 3.66 14.67
C ILE A 492 -4.62 4.52 15.11
N GLY A 493 -3.44 4.22 14.58
CA GLY A 493 -2.19 4.93 14.88
C GLY A 493 -2.15 6.41 14.49
N THR A 494 -3.14 6.92 13.75
CA THR A 494 -3.24 8.33 13.35
C THR A 494 -4.35 9.11 14.04
N ARG A 495 -5.19 8.51 14.90
CA ARG A 495 -6.32 9.21 15.54
C ARG A 495 -5.87 10.42 16.36
N ASN A 496 -4.76 10.30 17.08
CA ASN A 496 -4.18 11.40 17.87
C ASN A 496 -3.72 12.61 17.03
N TYR A 497 -3.38 12.43 15.76
CA TYR A 497 -3.10 13.56 14.86
C TYR A 497 -4.35 14.43 14.67
N TYR A 498 -5.52 13.80 14.50
CA TYR A 498 -6.79 14.51 14.32
C TYR A 498 -7.31 15.10 15.63
N ARG A 499 -7.09 14.44 16.78
CA ARG A 499 -7.45 15.01 18.10
C ARG A 499 -6.82 16.38 18.33
N LYS A 500 -5.53 16.53 17.99
CA LYS A 500 -4.80 17.80 18.05
C LYS A 500 -5.37 18.90 17.13
N LEU A 501 -6.23 18.53 16.18
CA LEU A 501 -6.87 19.43 15.21
C LEU A 501 -8.36 19.66 15.53
N GLY A 502 -8.82 19.23 16.72
CA GLY A 502 -10.17 19.42 17.21
C GLY A 502 -11.17 18.35 16.76
N TYR A 503 -10.70 17.20 16.27
CA TYR A 503 -11.57 16.06 15.98
C TYR A 503 -11.74 15.18 17.21
N GLN A 504 -12.91 14.56 17.36
CA GLN A 504 -13.22 13.59 18.40
C GLN A 504 -13.55 12.23 17.79
N LEU A 505 -13.41 11.15 18.54
CA LEU A 505 -13.80 9.83 18.07
C LEU A 505 -15.31 9.67 18.26
N GLU A 506 -16.05 9.50 17.17
CA GLU A 506 -17.48 9.20 17.16
C GLU A 506 -17.68 7.87 16.42
N GLY A 507 -18.10 6.83 17.14
CA GLY A 507 -18.11 5.47 16.62
C GLY A 507 -16.72 5.05 16.13
N LEU A 508 -16.57 4.75 14.84
CA LEU A 508 -15.33 4.25 14.25
C LEU A 508 -14.53 5.31 13.46
N TYR A 509 -14.96 6.58 13.51
CA TYR A 509 -14.43 7.69 12.72
C TYR A 509 -14.01 8.88 13.59
N MET A 510 -13.03 9.65 13.12
CA MET A 510 -12.69 10.93 13.75
C MET A 510 -13.61 12.01 13.16
N THR A 511 -14.46 12.64 13.95
CA THR A 511 -15.44 13.63 13.49
C THR A 511 -15.19 15.02 14.06
N LYS A 512 -15.60 16.05 13.33
CA LYS A 512 -15.53 17.45 13.74
C LYS A 512 -16.72 18.23 13.17
N SER A 513 -17.41 18.98 14.01
CA SER A 513 -18.48 19.89 13.61
C SER A 513 -17.93 21.09 12.83
N LEU A 514 -18.68 21.57 11.83
CA LEU A 514 -18.24 22.59 10.86
C LEU A 514 -18.79 23.99 11.10
#